data_AF-A0A2A8BSN4-F1
#
_entry.id   AF-A0A2A8BSN4-F1
#
_cell.length_a   1.000
_cell.length_b   1.000
_cell.length_c   1.000
_cell.angle_alpha   90.00
_cell.angle_beta   90.00
_cell.angle_gamma   90.00
#
_symmetry.space_group_name_H-M   'P 1'
#
loop_
_entity.id
_entity.type
_entity.pdbx_description
1 polymer ?
#
loop_
_entity_poly.entity_id
_entity_poly.type
_entity_poly.pdbx_seq_one_letter_code
_entity_poly.pdbx_strand_id
1 'polypeptide(L)'
;MKLNKTWANTTAGIIYEIRERRDRNVLHYEWAIVRDGSELHVAKGYKSKETARRHLKELNPHIEGQFKTKRAPRKKVNAVKVEYDGHEFDSMTERDFYIYLLNNKTVTDIELQKTFHLLDGYEIPSIVNKKGSRSVSKKQYTPDFICRIVGQGYVAFEVKGSVKTIPRDLSLRRHLFESQYGIQLVIAVPDKKEGWNFS
;
A
#
# COMPACT_ATOMS: atom_id res chain seq x y z
N MET A 1 20.91 -16.49 -22.38
CA MET A 1 20.34 -16.54 -21.01
C MET A 1 20.02 -15.17 -20.41
N LYS A 2 18.72 -14.87 -20.21
CA LYS A 2 18.25 -13.70 -19.46
C LYS A 2 18.07 -14.03 -17.97
N LEU A 3 18.41 -13.10 -17.07
CA LEU A 3 18.08 -13.26 -15.65
C LEU A 3 16.56 -13.20 -15.48
N ASN A 4 15.99 -14.21 -14.84
CA ASN A 4 14.55 -14.31 -14.60
C ASN A 4 14.20 -13.97 -13.14
N LYS A 5 14.89 -14.61 -12.19
CA LYS A 5 14.60 -14.48 -10.77
C LYS A 5 15.86 -14.60 -9.94
N THR A 6 15.96 -13.83 -8.86
CA THR A 6 17.06 -13.91 -7.90
C THR A 6 16.51 -14.15 -6.51
N TRP A 7 17.13 -15.04 -5.76
CA TRP A 7 16.96 -15.16 -4.32
C TRP A 7 18.25 -14.75 -3.63
N ALA A 8 18.16 -13.93 -2.60
CA ALA A 8 19.30 -13.42 -1.87
C ALA A 8 19.23 -13.81 -0.38
N ASN A 9 20.40 -14.04 0.20
CA ASN A 9 20.65 -14.13 1.63
C ASN A 9 21.81 -13.19 1.98
N THR A 10 21.75 -12.50 3.10
CA THR A 10 22.81 -11.61 3.54
C THR A 10 23.30 -12.07 4.91
N THR A 11 24.58 -12.43 4.98
CA THR A 11 25.22 -12.93 6.20
C THR A 11 26.56 -12.21 6.36
N ALA A 12 26.79 -11.60 7.53
CA ALA A 12 28.01 -10.86 7.83
C ALA A 12 28.41 -9.82 6.75
N GLY A 13 27.43 -9.13 6.16
CA GLY A 13 27.66 -8.12 5.11
C GLY A 13 27.96 -8.67 3.71
N ILE A 14 27.99 -9.99 3.53
CA ILE A 14 28.15 -10.64 2.23
C ILE A 14 26.77 -11.04 1.70
N ILE A 15 26.52 -10.76 0.41
CA ILE A 15 25.27 -11.12 -0.26
C ILE A 15 25.48 -12.39 -1.07
N TYR A 16 24.74 -13.42 -0.71
CA TYR A 16 24.68 -14.69 -1.41
C TYR A 16 23.45 -14.71 -2.31
N GLU A 17 23.63 -14.92 -3.60
CA GLU A 17 22.54 -14.95 -4.57
C GLU A 17 22.41 -16.32 -5.24
N ILE A 18 21.18 -16.78 -5.40
CA ILE A 18 20.82 -17.85 -6.34
C ILE A 18 20.04 -17.19 -7.45
N ARG A 19 20.47 -17.39 -8.69
CA ARG A 19 19.93 -16.73 -9.87
C ARG A 19 19.38 -17.78 -10.80
N GLU A 20 18.09 -17.65 -11.10
CA GLU A 20 17.43 -18.36 -12.17
C GLU A 20 17.59 -17.56 -13.45
N ARG A 21 18.11 -18.21 -14.47
CA ARG A 21 18.35 -17.68 -15.80
C ARG A 21 17.54 -18.51 -16.77
N ARG A 22 16.87 -17.85 -17.71
CA ARG A 22 16.07 -18.50 -18.73
C ARG A 22 16.76 -18.39 -20.08
N ASP A 23 16.87 -19.51 -20.78
CA ASP A 23 17.21 -19.56 -22.20
C ASP A 23 16.12 -20.32 -22.96
N ARG A 24 15.46 -19.64 -23.89
CA ARG A 24 14.24 -20.17 -24.54
C ARG A 24 13.23 -20.68 -23.49
N ASN A 25 12.95 -21.98 -23.45
CA ASN A 25 12.08 -22.64 -22.48
C ASN A 25 12.82 -23.47 -21.43
N VAL A 26 14.14 -23.31 -21.34
CA VAL A 26 14.98 -24.03 -20.38
C VAL A 26 15.38 -23.09 -19.24
N LEU A 27 15.23 -23.58 -18.02
CA LEU A 27 15.70 -22.90 -16.82
C LEU A 27 17.09 -23.42 -16.45
N HIS A 28 17.96 -22.49 -16.11
CA HIS A 28 19.30 -22.74 -15.63
C HIS A 28 19.50 -21.95 -14.35
N TYR A 29 20.30 -22.50 -13.44
CA TYR A 29 20.57 -21.88 -12.17
C TYR A 29 22.07 -21.65 -12.03
N GLU A 30 22.40 -20.52 -11.41
CA GLU A 30 23.74 -20.15 -11.00
C GLU A 30 23.66 -19.60 -9.57
N TRP A 31 24.75 -19.65 -8.83
CA TRP A 31 24.88 -18.90 -7.60
C TRP A 31 26.03 -17.90 -7.70
N ALA A 32 25.90 -16.80 -6.97
CA ALA A 32 26.90 -15.76 -6.91
C ALA A 32 27.13 -15.29 -5.47
N ILE A 33 28.38 -14.92 -5.17
CA ILE A 33 28.76 -14.21 -3.95
C ILE A 33 29.05 -12.77 -4.35
N VAL A 34 28.33 -11.84 -3.73
CA VAL A 34 28.37 -10.42 -4.05
C VAL A 34 28.77 -9.64 -2.80
N ARG A 35 29.76 -8.76 -2.92
CA ARG A 35 30.20 -7.86 -1.86
C ARG A 35 30.41 -6.47 -2.45
N ASP A 36 29.84 -5.45 -1.81
CA ASP A 36 29.97 -4.04 -2.22
C ASP A 36 29.64 -3.81 -3.71
N GLY A 37 28.64 -4.53 -4.23
CA GLY A 37 28.21 -4.45 -5.63
C GLY A 37 29.06 -5.25 -6.62
N SER A 38 30.18 -5.82 -6.19
CA SER A 38 31.07 -6.64 -7.02
C SER A 38 30.77 -8.13 -6.87
N GLU A 39 30.77 -8.86 -7.99
CA GLU A 39 30.65 -10.32 -8.00
C GLU A 39 32.01 -10.93 -7.68
N LEU A 40 32.16 -11.50 -6.48
CA LEU A 40 33.39 -12.15 -6.04
C LEU A 40 33.53 -13.55 -6.65
N HIS A 41 32.41 -14.26 -6.78
CA HIS A 41 32.38 -15.60 -7.34
C HIS A 41 31.04 -15.87 -8.00
N VAL A 42 31.06 -16.60 -9.12
CA VAL A 42 29.86 -17.08 -9.79
C VAL A 42 30.09 -18.51 -10.26
N ALA A 43 29.24 -19.44 -9.84
CA ALA A 43 29.23 -20.79 -10.37
C ALA A 43 27.92 -21.07 -11.12
N LYS A 44 28.04 -21.67 -12.29
CA LYS A 44 26.96 -21.89 -13.26
C LYS A 44 26.75 -23.38 -13.52
N GLY A 45 25.69 -23.71 -14.25
CA GLY A 45 25.45 -25.07 -14.76
C GLY A 45 24.52 -25.92 -13.90
N TYR A 46 23.82 -25.34 -12.93
CA TYR A 46 22.87 -26.08 -12.10
C TYR A 46 21.52 -26.25 -12.80
N LYS A 47 20.94 -27.45 -12.69
CA LYS A 47 19.63 -27.79 -13.27
C LYS A 47 18.46 -27.39 -12.38
N SER A 48 18.70 -27.11 -11.10
CA SER A 48 17.66 -26.69 -10.17
C SER A 48 18.16 -25.65 -9.17
N LYS A 49 17.25 -24.82 -8.67
CA LYS A 49 17.53 -23.88 -7.57
C LYS A 49 18.15 -24.58 -6.35
N GLU A 50 17.65 -25.77 -6.04
CA GLU A 50 18.04 -26.50 -4.85
C GLU A 50 19.46 -27.06 -4.95
N THR A 51 19.86 -27.55 -6.13
CA THR A 51 21.25 -27.98 -6.38
C THR A 51 22.24 -26.81 -6.27
N ALA A 52 21.88 -25.65 -6.85
CA ALA A 52 22.69 -24.43 -6.71
C ALA A 52 22.78 -23.98 -5.24
N ARG A 53 21.67 -24.01 -4.51
CA ARG A 53 21.60 -23.64 -3.07
C ARG A 53 22.46 -24.56 -2.22
N ARG A 54 22.36 -25.87 -2.44
CA ARG A 54 23.07 -26.88 -1.65
C ARG A 54 24.57 -26.71 -1.83
N HIS A 55 25.04 -26.63 -3.08
CA HIS A 55 26.45 -26.43 -3.36
C HIS A 55 26.99 -25.12 -2.78
N LEU A 56 26.21 -24.04 -2.88
CA LEU A 56 26.59 -22.77 -2.28
C LEU A 56 26.76 -22.87 -0.75
N LYS A 57 25.85 -23.57 -0.06
CA LYS A 57 25.94 -23.79 1.39
C LYS A 57 27.03 -24.79 1.78
N GLU A 58 27.31 -25.80 0.97
CA GLU A 58 28.43 -26.73 1.16
C GLU A 58 29.76 -25.97 1.18
N LEU A 59 29.95 -25.00 0.26
CA LEU A 59 31.14 -24.16 0.21
C LEU A 59 31.15 -23.02 1.23
N ASN A 60 29.99 -22.66 1.79
CA ASN A 60 29.82 -21.55 2.72
C ASN A 60 28.92 -21.99 3.89
N PRO A 61 29.43 -22.82 4.81
CA PRO A 61 28.63 -23.42 5.87
C PRO A 61 28.08 -22.40 6.88
N HIS A 62 28.65 -21.20 6.94
CA HIS A 62 28.21 -20.09 7.80
C HIS A 62 26.98 -19.34 7.26
N ILE A 63 26.41 -19.71 6.10
CA ILE A 63 25.17 -19.07 5.58
C ILE A 63 23.98 -19.49 6.46
N GLU A 64 23.63 -18.60 7.38
CA GLU A 64 22.46 -18.71 8.25
C GLU A 64 21.17 -18.32 7.53
N GLY A 65 20.03 -18.88 7.94
CA GLY A 65 18.72 -18.49 7.42
C GLY A 65 18.39 -18.92 5.98
N GLN A 66 17.33 -18.31 5.43
CA GLN A 66 16.71 -18.66 4.16
C GLN A 66 16.96 -17.62 3.06
N PHE A 67 17.12 -18.10 1.83
CA PHE A 67 17.18 -17.25 0.64
C PHE A 67 15.79 -16.70 0.30
N LYS A 68 15.62 -15.38 0.36
CA LYS A 68 14.36 -14.69 0.03
C LYS A 68 14.41 -14.15 -1.39
N THR A 69 13.26 -14.11 -2.08
CA THR A 69 13.21 -13.54 -3.44
C THR A 69 13.63 -12.06 -3.40
N LYS A 70 14.66 -11.68 -4.15
CA LYS A 70 15.12 -10.30 -4.28
C LYS A 70 14.06 -9.54 -5.07
N ARG A 71 13.34 -8.64 -4.41
CA ARG A 71 12.35 -7.75 -5.04
C ARG A 71 13.06 -6.46 -5.45
N ALA A 72 12.73 -5.93 -6.61
CA ALA A 72 13.16 -4.59 -6.98
C ALA A 72 12.68 -3.61 -5.89
N PRO A 73 13.54 -2.66 -5.45
CA PRO A 73 13.09 -1.61 -4.54
C PRO A 73 11.93 -0.86 -5.20
N ARG A 74 10.79 -0.79 -4.50
CA ARG A 74 9.65 -0.01 -5.00
C ARG A 74 10.06 1.45 -4.98
N LYS A 75 9.93 2.16 -6.11
CA LYS A 75 10.02 3.62 -6.11
C LYS A 75 8.97 4.15 -5.13
N LYS A 76 9.38 4.96 -4.16
CA LYS A 76 8.46 5.68 -3.28
C LYS A 76 7.76 6.70 -4.17
N VAL A 77 6.46 6.52 -4.39
CA VAL A 77 5.64 7.52 -5.08
C VAL A 77 5.34 8.59 -4.03
N ASN A 78 5.89 9.79 -4.22
CA ASN A 78 5.52 10.92 -3.39
C ASN A 78 4.17 11.41 -3.87
N ALA A 79 3.19 11.51 -2.97
CA ALA A 79 1.95 12.21 -3.26
C ALA A 79 2.31 13.68 -3.55
N VAL A 80 1.91 14.16 -4.72
CA VAL A 80 2.10 15.55 -5.12
C VAL A 80 0.82 16.28 -4.75
N LYS A 81 0.94 17.26 -3.85
CA LYS A 81 -0.16 18.18 -3.56
C LYS A 81 -0.45 19.01 -4.80
N VAL A 82 -1.73 19.26 -5.07
CA VAL A 82 -2.17 19.99 -6.26
C VAL A 82 -3.21 21.02 -5.87
N GLU A 83 -3.09 22.23 -6.40
CA GLU A 83 -4.09 23.27 -6.27
C GLU A 83 -5.01 23.28 -7.50
N TYR A 84 -6.32 23.41 -7.28
CA TYR A 84 -7.31 23.60 -8.33
C TYR A 84 -8.53 24.34 -7.78
N ASP A 85 -9.01 25.34 -8.50
CA ASP A 85 -10.18 26.15 -8.12
C ASP A 85 -10.10 26.73 -6.69
N GLY A 86 -8.91 27.17 -6.28
CA GLY A 86 -8.65 27.71 -4.94
C GLY A 86 -8.63 26.67 -3.82
N HIS A 87 -8.69 25.37 -4.14
CA HIS A 87 -8.61 24.28 -3.19
C HIS A 87 -7.29 23.51 -3.31
N GLU A 88 -6.71 23.15 -2.17
CA GLU A 88 -5.55 22.25 -2.09
C GLU A 88 -5.99 20.80 -1.91
N PHE A 89 -5.48 19.91 -2.76
CA PHE A 89 -5.71 18.47 -2.73
C PHE A 89 -4.42 17.72 -2.37
N ASP A 90 -4.52 16.65 -1.60
CA ASP A 90 -3.36 15.83 -1.21
C ASP A 90 -2.93 14.87 -2.32
N SER A 91 -3.78 14.70 -3.35
CA SER A 91 -3.46 13.90 -4.53
C SER A 91 -4.13 14.41 -5.81
N MET A 92 -3.52 14.09 -6.96
CA MET A 92 -4.15 14.29 -8.28
C MET A 92 -5.50 13.57 -8.39
N THR A 93 -5.65 12.41 -7.74
CA THR A 93 -6.88 11.61 -7.80
C THR A 93 -8.04 12.32 -7.09
N GLU A 94 -7.81 12.96 -5.95
CA GLU A 94 -8.83 13.77 -5.27
C GLU A 94 -9.26 14.95 -6.14
N ARG A 95 -8.31 15.69 -6.73
CA ARG A 95 -8.61 16.79 -7.66
C ARG A 95 -9.46 16.30 -8.84
N ASP A 96 -9.07 15.19 -9.47
CA ASP A 96 -9.81 14.66 -10.63
C ASP A 96 -11.22 14.21 -10.24
N PHE A 97 -11.41 13.70 -9.02
CA PHE A 97 -12.73 13.38 -8.49
C PHE A 97 -13.57 14.65 -8.23
N TYR A 98 -12.96 15.71 -7.70
CA TYR A 98 -13.62 17.00 -7.54
C TYR A 98 -14.13 17.56 -8.88
N ILE A 99 -13.30 17.50 -9.93
CA ILE A 99 -13.69 17.88 -11.29
C ILE A 99 -14.85 16.99 -11.80
N TYR A 100 -14.83 15.69 -11.50
CA TYR A 100 -15.94 14.80 -11.83
C TYR A 100 -17.25 15.23 -11.13
N LEU A 101 -17.20 15.59 -9.83
CA LEU A 101 -18.36 16.07 -9.09
C LEU A 101 -18.89 17.40 -9.65
N LEU A 102 -18.01 18.37 -9.96
CA LEU A 102 -18.40 19.67 -10.55
C LEU A 102 -19.12 19.53 -11.89
N ASN A 103 -18.70 18.56 -12.71
CA ASN A 103 -19.32 18.32 -14.02
C ASN A 103 -20.62 17.50 -13.92
N ASN A 104 -20.97 16.99 -12.74
CA ASN A 104 -22.18 16.23 -12.52
C ASN A 104 -23.34 17.13 -12.10
N LYS A 105 -24.32 17.30 -13.00
CA LYS A 105 -25.50 18.16 -12.78
C LYS A 105 -26.39 17.73 -11.62
N THR A 106 -26.27 16.50 -11.12
CA THR A 106 -27.04 16.03 -9.96
C THR A 106 -26.35 16.32 -8.64
N VAL A 107 -25.12 16.82 -8.67
CA VAL A 107 -24.32 17.13 -7.48
C VAL A 107 -24.39 18.63 -7.19
N THR A 108 -24.61 18.95 -5.92
CA THR A 108 -24.69 20.31 -5.37
C THR A 108 -24.01 20.34 -4.00
N ASP A 109 -23.74 21.54 -3.46
CA ASP A 109 -23.23 21.74 -2.10
C ASP A 109 -21.98 20.91 -1.78
N ILE A 110 -20.94 21.02 -2.62
CA ILE A 110 -19.69 20.28 -2.42
C ILE A 110 -18.88 20.94 -1.29
N GLU A 111 -18.73 20.24 -0.18
CA GLU A 111 -17.89 20.60 0.96
C GLU A 111 -16.64 19.71 0.99
N LEU A 112 -15.45 20.31 0.97
CA LEU A 112 -14.18 19.60 1.06
C LEU A 112 -13.75 19.48 2.53
N GLN A 113 -13.12 18.34 2.88
CA GLN A 113 -12.39 18.16 4.15
C GLN A 113 -13.18 18.49 5.43
N LYS A 114 -14.51 18.31 5.40
CA LYS A 114 -15.37 18.52 6.56
C LYS A 114 -15.12 17.43 7.60
N THR A 115 -14.83 17.82 8.83
CA THR A 115 -14.47 16.89 9.91
C THR A 115 -15.67 16.55 10.80
N PHE A 116 -15.85 15.27 11.06
CA PHE A 116 -16.92 14.69 11.86
C PHE A 116 -16.39 14.04 13.12
N HIS A 117 -17.18 14.09 14.18
CA HIS A 117 -16.89 13.43 15.43
C HIS A 117 -17.41 11.98 15.36
N LEU A 118 -16.58 10.99 15.68
CA LEU A 118 -17.01 9.58 15.70
C LEU A 118 -17.08 8.97 17.09
N LEU A 119 -16.20 9.38 18.00
CA LEU A 119 -16.16 8.83 19.35
C LEU A 119 -15.49 9.82 20.29
N ASP A 120 -16.07 9.98 21.47
CA ASP A 120 -15.46 10.75 22.54
C ASP A 120 -14.17 10.11 23.04
N GLY A 121 -13.28 10.97 23.55
CA GLY A 121 -12.14 10.49 24.32
C GLY A 121 -12.62 9.94 25.66
N TYR A 122 -11.99 8.89 26.14
CA TYR A 122 -12.35 8.27 27.41
C TYR A 122 -11.12 7.71 28.12
N GLU A 123 -11.21 7.56 29.44
CA GLU A 123 -10.23 6.85 30.24
C GLU A 123 -10.75 5.47 30.62
N ILE A 124 -9.85 4.48 30.63
CA ILE A 124 -10.20 3.11 31.02
C ILE A 124 -9.07 2.51 31.86
N PRO A 125 -9.38 1.68 32.87
CA PRO A 125 -8.37 0.90 33.58
C PRO A 125 -7.50 0.10 32.60
N SER A 126 -6.20 0.02 32.90
CA SER A 126 -5.24 -0.66 32.05
C SER A 126 -4.30 -1.53 32.88
N ILE A 127 -4.32 -2.83 32.59
CA ILE A 127 -3.44 -3.81 33.22
C ILE A 127 -2.01 -3.76 32.67
N VAL A 128 -1.80 -3.12 31.51
CA VAL A 128 -0.49 -3.05 30.83
C VAL A 128 0.21 -1.71 31.02
N ASN A 129 -0.50 -0.68 31.48
CA ASN A 129 0.09 0.63 31.73
C ASN A 129 0.51 0.75 33.20
N LYS A 130 1.74 1.23 33.47
CA LYS A 130 2.25 1.41 34.84
C LYS A 130 1.39 2.36 35.69
N LYS A 131 0.64 3.26 35.05
CA LYS A 131 -0.29 4.20 35.70
C LYS A 131 -1.62 3.57 36.10
N GLY A 132 -1.90 2.31 35.76
CA GLY A 132 -3.16 1.62 36.06
C GLY A 132 -4.36 2.06 35.21
N SER A 133 -4.23 3.12 34.41
CA SER A 133 -5.23 3.59 33.46
C SER A 133 -4.60 3.93 32.11
N ARG A 134 -5.41 3.96 31.04
CA ARG A 134 -5.02 4.51 29.74
C ARG A 134 -6.10 5.47 29.26
N SER A 135 -5.66 6.60 28.72
CA SER A 135 -6.52 7.54 28.02
C SER A 135 -6.59 7.16 26.54
N VAL A 136 -7.80 7.15 26.00
CA VAL A 136 -8.10 6.92 24.58
C VAL A 136 -8.51 8.25 23.97
N SER A 137 -7.80 8.66 22.92
CA SER A 137 -8.11 9.92 22.23
C SER A 137 -9.44 9.86 21.51
N LYS A 138 -10.14 11.01 21.50
CA LYS A 138 -11.33 11.23 20.66
C LYS A 138 -11.02 10.82 19.22
N LYS A 139 -12.00 10.23 18.55
CA LYS A 139 -11.90 9.83 17.15
C LYS A 139 -12.72 10.78 16.29
N GLN A 140 -12.09 11.26 15.24
CA GLN A 140 -12.70 12.09 14.22
C GLN A 140 -12.47 11.46 12.86
N TYR A 141 -13.33 11.78 11.91
CA TYR A 141 -13.22 11.33 10.55
C TYR A 141 -13.52 12.46 9.59
N THR A 142 -12.69 12.57 8.56
CA THR A 142 -12.75 13.63 7.57
C THR A 142 -12.80 12.92 6.21
N PRO A 143 -13.99 12.73 5.62
CA PRO A 143 -14.05 12.31 4.23
C PRO A 143 -13.46 13.39 3.33
N ASP A 144 -13.00 12.99 2.14
CA ASP A 144 -12.41 13.92 1.17
C ASP A 144 -13.47 14.94 0.68
N PHE A 145 -14.69 14.46 0.44
CA PHE A 145 -15.82 15.27 -0.01
C PHE A 145 -17.11 14.91 0.72
N ILE A 146 -17.98 15.90 0.88
CA ILE A 146 -19.41 15.72 1.12
C ILE A 146 -20.15 16.56 0.11
N CYS A 147 -21.18 15.99 -0.51
CA CYS A 147 -22.01 16.73 -1.42
C CYS A 147 -23.46 16.26 -1.33
N ARG A 148 -24.37 17.12 -1.78
CA ARG A 148 -25.77 16.78 -1.93
C ARG A 148 -26.02 16.24 -3.33
N ILE A 149 -26.56 15.02 -3.40
CA ILE A 149 -27.01 14.38 -4.63
C ILE A 149 -28.53 14.49 -4.73
N VAL A 150 -29.02 15.02 -5.86
CA VAL A 150 -30.46 15.16 -6.13
C VAL A 150 -31.14 13.80 -6.02
N GLY A 151 -32.18 13.73 -5.17
CA GLY A 151 -32.97 12.51 -4.93
C GLY A 151 -32.39 11.53 -3.91
N GLN A 152 -31.14 11.71 -3.45
CA GLN A 152 -30.52 10.85 -2.43
C GLN A 152 -30.20 11.60 -1.11
N GLY A 153 -29.95 12.91 -1.18
CA GLY A 153 -29.52 13.69 -0.02
C GLY A 153 -28.00 13.81 0.07
N TYR A 154 -27.46 13.93 1.27
CA TYR A 154 -26.01 14.06 1.47
C TYR A 154 -25.31 12.71 1.32
N VAL A 155 -24.20 12.71 0.59
CA VAL A 155 -23.28 11.58 0.42
C VAL A 155 -21.86 12.05 0.69
N ALA A 156 -21.12 11.27 1.47
CA ALA A 156 -19.70 11.47 1.71
C ALA A 156 -18.88 10.58 0.77
N PHE A 157 -17.75 11.09 0.28
CA PHE A 157 -16.83 10.34 -0.57
C PHE A 157 -15.44 10.26 0.04
N GLU A 158 -14.87 9.05 0.03
CA GLU A 158 -13.46 8.77 0.32
C GLU A 158 -12.78 8.33 -0.98
N VAL A 159 -11.89 9.17 -1.52
CA VAL A 159 -11.19 8.94 -2.77
C VAL A 159 -9.91 8.16 -2.53
N LYS A 160 -9.68 7.12 -3.32
CA LYS A 160 -8.48 6.28 -3.23
C LYS A 160 -7.94 5.98 -4.63
N GLY A 161 -6.61 6.09 -4.78
CA GLY A 161 -5.95 5.79 -6.06
C GLY A 161 -6.06 4.33 -6.50
N SER A 162 -6.37 3.40 -5.58
CA SER A 162 -6.69 2.00 -5.90
C SER A 162 -7.43 1.30 -4.75
N VAL A 163 -8.07 0.17 -5.05
CA VAL A 163 -8.65 -0.71 -4.01
C VAL A 163 -7.61 -1.15 -2.97
N LYS A 164 -6.35 -1.32 -3.39
CA LYS A 164 -5.25 -1.76 -2.50
C LYS A 164 -4.82 -0.69 -1.49
N THR A 165 -5.17 0.57 -1.73
CA THR A 165 -4.83 1.68 -0.83
C THR A 165 -5.91 1.96 0.20
N ILE A 166 -7.04 1.25 0.15
CA ILE A 166 -8.11 1.37 1.14
C ILE A 166 -7.60 0.85 2.50
N PRO A 167 -7.59 1.68 3.56
CA PRO A 167 -7.19 1.25 4.89
C PRO A 167 -8.11 0.16 5.44
N ARG A 168 -7.54 -0.83 6.14
CA ARG A 168 -8.33 -1.96 6.70
C ARG A 168 -9.36 -1.52 7.74
N ASP A 169 -9.05 -0.45 8.46
CA ASP A 169 -9.90 0.12 9.52
C ASP A 169 -10.98 1.06 8.98
N LEU A 170 -10.98 1.37 7.67
CA LEU A 170 -11.97 2.25 7.06
C LEU A 170 -13.39 1.69 7.21
N SER A 171 -13.57 0.36 7.18
CA SER A 171 -14.89 -0.27 7.34
C SER A 171 -15.53 0.06 8.70
N LEU A 172 -14.73 0.08 9.78
CA LEU A 172 -15.24 0.42 11.10
C LEU A 172 -15.54 1.92 11.20
N ARG A 173 -14.66 2.78 10.65
CA ARG A 173 -14.90 4.24 10.59
C ARG A 173 -16.15 4.56 9.79
N ARG A 174 -16.36 3.86 8.66
CA ARG A 174 -17.56 3.92 7.83
C ARG A 174 -18.80 3.61 8.63
N HIS A 175 -18.86 2.46 9.31
CA HIS A 175 -20.04 2.09 10.10
C HIS A 175 -20.33 3.09 11.23
N LEU A 176 -19.31 3.60 11.92
CA LEU A 176 -19.50 4.61 12.96
C LEU A 176 -20.05 5.91 12.38
N PHE A 177 -19.48 6.38 11.27
CA PHE A 177 -19.92 7.58 10.57
C PHE A 177 -21.36 7.46 10.06
N GLU A 178 -21.64 6.41 9.29
CA GLU A 178 -22.96 6.18 8.67
C GLU A 178 -24.05 6.02 9.73
N SER A 179 -23.78 5.27 10.81
CA SER A 179 -24.71 5.08 11.92
C SER A 179 -25.04 6.37 12.66
N GLN A 180 -24.03 7.23 12.90
CA GLN A 180 -24.19 8.44 13.68
C GLN A 180 -24.83 9.59 12.88
N TYR A 181 -24.50 9.71 11.59
CA TYR A 181 -24.91 10.85 10.77
C TYR A 181 -26.01 10.53 9.75
N GLY A 182 -26.30 9.25 9.49
CA GLY A 182 -27.24 8.85 8.44
C GLY A 182 -26.81 9.24 7.03
N ILE A 183 -25.52 9.54 6.84
CA ILE A 183 -24.90 9.92 5.56
C ILE A 183 -24.12 8.72 5.05
N GLN A 184 -24.41 8.27 3.83
CA GLN A 184 -23.66 7.18 3.21
C GLN A 184 -22.22 7.62 2.93
N LEU A 185 -21.24 6.78 3.27
CA LEU A 185 -19.85 6.96 2.87
C LEU A 185 -19.52 6.04 1.70
N VAL A 186 -19.19 6.62 0.55
CA VAL A 186 -18.86 5.90 -0.68
C VAL A 186 -17.37 6.01 -0.95
N ILE A 187 -16.73 4.87 -1.21
CA ILE A 187 -15.33 4.85 -1.62
C ILE A 187 -15.29 4.99 -3.14
N ALA A 188 -14.60 6.02 -3.64
CA ALA A 188 -14.41 6.27 -5.06
C ALA A 188 -12.99 5.88 -5.48
N VAL A 189 -12.87 5.00 -6.47
CA VAL A 189 -11.59 4.56 -7.03
C VAL A 189 -11.61 4.74 -8.55
N PRO A 190 -10.55 5.29 -9.18
CA PRO A 190 -10.49 5.40 -10.63
C PRO A 190 -10.62 4.04 -11.30
N ASP A 191 -11.47 3.95 -12.33
CA ASP A 191 -11.64 2.79 -13.18
C ASP A 191 -11.36 3.15 -14.64
N LYS A 192 -10.63 2.29 -15.36
CA LYS A 192 -10.23 2.58 -16.74
C LYS A 192 -11.39 2.51 -17.75
N LYS A 193 -12.47 1.80 -17.42
CA LYS A 193 -13.63 1.60 -18.29
C LYS A 193 -14.75 2.56 -17.93
N GLU A 194 -15.10 2.60 -16.65
CA GLU A 194 -16.28 3.34 -16.14
C GLU A 194 -15.91 4.74 -15.63
N GLY A 195 -14.62 5.12 -15.64
CA GLY A 195 -14.11 6.36 -15.06
C GLY A 195 -13.92 6.25 -13.54
N TRP A 196 -14.99 5.90 -12.83
CA TRP A 196 -14.99 5.71 -11.37
C TRP A 196 -15.76 4.46 -10.96
N ASN A 197 -15.19 3.71 -10.02
CA ASN A 197 -15.84 2.62 -9.31
C ASN A 197 -16.21 3.09 -7.90
N PHE A 198 -17.44 2.76 -7.48
CA PHE A 198 -18.03 3.17 -6.20
C PHE A 198 -18.34 1.93 -5.36
N SER A 199 -17.89 1.92 -4.10
CA SER A 199 -18.12 0.82 -3.14
C SER A 199 -18.37 1.30 -1.72
#